data_AF-G4ZUQ8-F1
#
_entry.id   AF-G4ZUQ8-F1
#
_cell.length_a   1.000
_cell.length_b   1.000
_cell.length_c   1.000
_cell.angle_alpha   90.00
_cell.angle_beta   90.00
_cell.angle_gamma   90.00
#
_symmetry.space_group_name_H-M   'P 1'
#
loop_
_entity.id
_entity.type
_entity.pdbx_description
1 polymer ?
#
loop_
_entity_poly.entity_id
_entity_poly.type
_entity_poly.pdbx_seq_one_letter_code
_entity_poly.pdbx_strand_id
1 'polypeptide(L)'
;LIIHQQKMRTPPRAKHLQPLYWQSRRLADKLAVTTWQHHLRAHNRMADALANMAMDSRRSFQKIPTRICGSGSTWDDVYNYASGDVGHW
;
A
#
# COMPACT_ATOMS: atom_id res chain seq x y z
N LEU A 1 -10.82 -7.63 -9.04
CA LEU A 1 -11.99 -7.74 -8.13
C LEU A 1 -12.10 -6.56 -7.16
N ILE A 2 -11.06 -6.25 -6.38
CA ILE A 2 -11.07 -5.18 -5.34
C ILE A 2 -11.14 -3.76 -5.95
N ILE A 3 -10.40 -3.48 -7.01
CA ILE A 3 -10.40 -2.16 -7.66
C ILE A 3 -11.79 -1.81 -8.19
N HIS A 4 -12.50 -2.77 -8.78
CA HIS A 4 -13.87 -2.56 -9.24
C HIS A 4 -14.81 -2.26 -8.07
N GLN A 5 -14.67 -2.96 -6.95
CA GLN A 5 -15.44 -2.68 -5.72
C GLN A 5 -15.21 -1.24 -5.24
N GLN A 6 -13.97 -0.76 -5.24
CA GLN A 6 -13.64 0.61 -4.85
C GLN A 6 -14.19 1.66 -5.84
N LYS A 7 -14.11 1.40 -7.16
CA LYS A 7 -14.66 2.29 -8.19
C LYS A 7 -16.20 2.38 -8.13
N MET A 8 -16.86 1.23 -8.07
CA MET A 8 -18.33 1.13 -8.09
C MET A 8 -18.97 1.26 -6.71
N ARG A 9 -18.16 1.51 -5.68
CA ARG A 9 -18.59 1.55 -4.27
C ARG A 9 -19.40 0.32 -3.85
N THR A 10 -19.08 -0.84 -4.43
CA THR A 10 -19.81 -2.09 -4.19
C THR A 10 -19.05 -2.96 -3.19
N PRO A 11 -19.63 -3.31 -2.03
CA PRO A 11 -18.94 -4.13 -1.05
C PRO A 11 -18.71 -5.57 -1.56
N PRO A 12 -17.73 -6.30 -0.98
CA PRO A 12 -17.52 -7.71 -1.30
C PRO A 12 -18.71 -8.58 -0.89
N ARG A 13 -18.94 -9.65 -1.66
CA ARG A 13 -19.98 -10.66 -1.34
C ARG A 13 -19.70 -11.39 -0.02
N ALA A 14 -18.42 -11.58 0.30
CA ALA A 14 -18.01 -12.18 1.56
C ALA A 14 -18.31 -11.24 2.74
N LYS A 15 -19.30 -11.62 3.56
CA LYS A 15 -19.80 -10.78 4.68
C LYS A 15 -18.71 -10.35 5.66
N HIS A 16 -17.75 -11.23 5.96
CA HIS A 16 -16.67 -10.94 6.89
C HIS A 16 -15.69 -9.85 6.40
N LEU A 17 -15.65 -9.55 5.09
CA LEU A 17 -14.82 -8.49 4.52
C LEU A 17 -15.54 -7.15 4.39
N GLN A 18 -16.86 -7.11 4.51
CA GLN A 18 -17.65 -5.88 4.36
C GLN A 18 -17.27 -4.79 5.37
N PRO A 19 -17.02 -5.10 6.67
CA PRO A 19 -16.58 -4.08 7.62
C PRO A 19 -15.26 -3.40 7.20
N LEU A 20 -14.27 -4.19 6.79
CA LEU A 20 -12.96 -3.69 6.33
C LEU A 20 -13.11 -2.85 5.05
N TYR A 21 -13.94 -3.29 4.11
CA TYR A 21 -14.24 -2.53 2.90
C TYR A 21 -14.81 -1.14 3.23
N TRP A 22 -15.81 -1.06 4.13
CA TRP A 22 -16.41 0.22 4.49
C TRP A 22 -15.45 1.14 5.26
N GLN A 23 -14.61 0.59 6.12
CA GLN A 23 -13.55 1.35 6.79
C GLN A 23 -12.58 1.96 5.77
N SER A 24 -12.10 1.13 4.83
CA SER A 24 -11.23 1.58 3.74
C SER A 24 -11.89 2.66 2.88
N ARG A 25 -13.17 2.49 2.51
CA ARG A 25 -13.90 3.45 1.69
C ARG A 25 -14.07 4.81 2.37
N ARG A 26 -14.43 4.83 3.66
CA ARG A 26 -14.54 6.08 4.44
C ARG A 26 -13.21 6.81 4.52
N LEU A 27 -12.10 6.08 4.67
CA LEU A 27 -10.77 6.68 4.67
C LEU A 27 -10.42 7.26 3.29
N ALA A 28 -10.72 6.52 2.22
CA ALA A 28 -10.50 7.00 0.86
C ALA A 28 -11.34 8.25 0.52
N ASP A 29 -12.58 8.34 1.04
CA ASP A 29 -13.41 9.53 0.91
C ASP A 29 -12.80 10.73 1.66
N LYS A 30 -12.26 10.52 2.87
CA LYS A 30 -11.56 11.57 3.64
C LYS A 30 -10.28 12.06 2.95
N LEU A 31 -9.57 11.17 2.25
CA LEU A 31 -8.36 11.48 1.50
C LEU A 31 -8.63 12.00 0.08
N ALA A 32 -9.91 12.16 -0.30
CA ALA A 32 -10.33 12.57 -1.64
C ALA A 32 -9.71 11.74 -2.77
N VAL A 33 -9.59 10.41 -2.58
CA VAL A 33 -9.04 9.50 -3.60
C VAL A 33 -9.90 9.53 -4.86
N THR A 34 -9.29 9.95 -5.97
CA THR A 34 -9.97 10.17 -7.26
C THR A 34 -9.99 8.92 -8.15
N THR A 35 -8.92 8.14 -8.16
CA THR A 35 -8.75 7.01 -9.08
C THR A 35 -8.22 5.76 -8.39
N TRP A 36 -8.61 4.59 -8.90
CA TRP A 36 -8.09 3.29 -8.49
C TRP A 36 -7.51 2.58 -9.72
N GLN A 37 -6.26 2.16 -9.62
CA GLN A 37 -5.55 1.51 -10.73
C GLN A 37 -4.96 0.18 -10.28
N HIS A 38 -4.85 -0.75 -11.23
CA HIS A 38 -4.20 -2.04 -10.98
C HIS A 38 -2.78 -1.97 -11.50
N HIS A 39 -1.80 -2.17 -10.62
CA HIS A 39 -0.41 -2.35 -11.03
C HIS A 39 -0.01 -3.80 -10.81
N LEU A 40 0.82 -4.32 -11.71
CA LEU A 40 1.45 -5.62 -11.50
C LEU A 40 2.32 -5.56 -10.24
N ARG A 41 2.46 -6.69 -9.54
CA ARG A 41 3.32 -6.79 -8.36
C ARG A 41 4.75 -6.29 -8.60
N ALA A 42 5.26 -6.49 -9.82
CA ALA A 42 6.57 -6.02 -10.24
C ALA A 42 6.73 -4.49 -10.24
N HIS A 43 5.62 -3.74 -10.31
CA HIS A 43 5.54 -2.27 -10.29
C HIS A 43 4.90 -1.74 -8.99
N ASN A 44 4.92 -2.54 -7.92
CA ASN A 44 4.46 -2.14 -6.59
C ASN A 44 5.36 -2.78 -5.50
N ARG A 45 6.65 -2.91 -5.79
CA ARG A 45 7.63 -3.57 -4.92
C ARG A 45 7.95 -2.74 -3.67
N MET A 46 7.87 -1.42 -3.75
CA MET A 46 8.01 -0.51 -2.62
C MET A 46 6.93 -0.80 -1.56
N ALA A 47 5.67 -0.88 -1.96
CA ALA A 47 4.58 -1.21 -1.04
C ALA A 47 4.70 -2.65 -0.52
N ASP A 48 5.18 -3.58 -1.34
CA ASP A 48 5.43 -4.96 -0.92
C ASP A 48 6.56 -5.06 0.12
N ALA A 49 7.67 -4.34 -0.07
CA ALA A 49 8.76 -4.27 0.89
C ALA A 49 8.29 -3.71 2.24
N LEU A 50 7.45 -2.67 2.21
CA LEU A 50 6.82 -2.11 3.42
C LEU A 50 5.94 -3.14 4.14
N ALA A 51 5.15 -3.91 3.40
CA ALA A 51 4.32 -4.97 3.96
C ALA A 51 5.18 -6.08 4.58
N ASN A 52 6.23 -6.53 3.88
CA ASN A 52 7.16 -7.57 4.37
C ASN A 52 7.84 -7.13 5.66
N MET A 53 8.32 -5.88 5.76
CA MET A 53 8.90 -5.37 7.01
C MET A 53 7.92 -5.42 8.20
N ALA A 54 6.65 -5.09 7.98
CA ALA A 54 5.63 -5.18 9.03
C ALA A 54 5.34 -6.64 9.41
N MET A 55 5.30 -7.55 8.44
CA MET A 55 5.11 -8.99 8.68
C MET A 55 6.28 -9.60 9.45
N ASP A 56 7.51 -9.32 9.04
CA ASP A 56 8.73 -9.85 9.65
C ASP A 56 8.90 -9.36 11.09
N SER A 57 8.63 -8.07 11.31
CA SER A 57 8.66 -7.48 12.65
C SER A 57 7.44 -7.82 13.51
N ARG A 58 6.37 -8.36 12.89
CA ARG A 58 5.03 -8.57 13.47
C ARG A 58 4.48 -7.32 14.16
N ARG A 59 4.86 -6.14 13.69
CA ARG A 59 4.49 -4.85 14.27
C ARG A 59 4.05 -3.91 13.17
N SER A 60 2.93 -3.23 13.42
CA SER A 60 2.57 -2.04 12.64
C SER A 60 3.32 -0.84 13.23
N PHE A 61 4.07 -0.12 12.41
CA PHE A 61 4.85 1.03 12.86
C PHE A 61 4.87 2.13 11.82
N GLN A 62 4.98 3.37 12.29
CA GLN A 62 5.30 4.54 11.49
C GLN A 62 6.67 5.04 11.95
N LYS A 63 7.58 5.26 11.00
CA LYS A 63 8.95 5.67 11.28
C LYS A 63 9.36 6.75 10.28
N ILE A 64 10.17 7.69 10.76
CA ILE A 64 10.83 8.66 9.88
C ILE A 64 11.85 7.86 9.06
N PRO A 65 11.82 7.95 7.72
CA PRO A 65 12.70 7.16 6.87
C PRO A 65 14.08 7.82 6.82
N THR A 66 14.82 7.78 7.93
CA THR A 66 16.19 8.27 8.01
C THR A 66 17.11 7.37 7.18
N ARG A 67 17.70 7.94 6.13
CA ARG A 67 18.73 7.29 5.33
C ARG A 67 20.07 7.91 5.69
N ILE A 68 20.93 7.16 6.37
CA ILE A 68 22.32 7.55 6.58
C ILE A 68 23.11 6.97 5.40
N CYS A 69 23.71 7.83 4.59
CA CYS A 69 24.51 7.38 3.44
C CYS A 69 25.67 6.50 3.94
N GLY A 70 25.77 5.26 3.43
CA GLY A 70 26.83 4.33 3.78
C GLY A 70 26.54 3.36 4.94
N SER A 71 25.35 3.38 5.54
CA SER A 71 24.90 2.29 6.43
C SER A 71 23.73 1.54 5.79
N GLY A 72 23.68 0.21 5.97
CA GLY A 72 22.58 -0.64 5.49
C GLY A 72 21.29 -0.24 6.18
N SER A 73 20.53 0.63 5.53
CA SER A 73 19.29 1.16 6.07
C SER A 73 18.20 0.12 5.89
N THR A 74 17.32 -0.02 6.87
CA THR A 74 16.11 -0.85 6.73
C THR A 74 15.21 -0.37 5.59
N TRP A 75 15.43 0.83 5.06
CA TRP A 75 14.67 1.43 3.97
C TRP A 75 15.29 1.25 2.58
N ASP A 76 16.48 0.64 2.47
CA ASP A 76 17.20 0.62 1.19
C ASP A 76 16.38 -0.04 0.08
N ASP A 77 15.72 -1.17 0.35
CA ASP A 77 14.83 -1.82 -0.62
C ASP A 77 13.65 -0.93 -1.02
N VAL A 78 13.03 -0.25 -0.05
CA VAL A 78 11.91 0.69 -0.30
C VAL A 78 12.36 1.80 -1.24
N TYR A 79 13.51 2.41 -0.98
CA TYR A 79 14.06 3.47 -1.82
C TYR A 79 14.49 2.98 -3.21
N ASN A 80 15.06 1.77 -3.29
CA ASN A 80 15.47 1.18 -4.56
C ASN A 80 14.28 0.94 -5.51
N TYR A 81 13.10 0.61 -4.97
CA TYR A 81 11.90 0.40 -5.77
C TYR A 81 11.06 1.66 -6.01
N ALA A 82 11.12 2.65 -5.10
CA ALA A 82 10.25 3.82 -5.10
C ALA A 82 10.19 4.55 -6.44
N SER A 83 11.34 4.89 -7.02
CA SER A 83 11.37 5.64 -8.29
C SER A 83 10.78 4.87 -9.46
N GLY A 84 10.99 3.55 -9.50
CA GLY A 84 10.48 2.70 -10.57
C GLY A 84 8.98 2.50 -10.46
N ASP A 85 8.49 2.22 -9.25
CA ASP A 85 7.07 2.04 -9.00
C ASP A 85 6.28 3.31 -9.29
N VAL A 86 6.71 4.47 -8.76
CA VAL A 86 6.03 5.75 -9.00
C VAL A 86 6.00 6.12 -10.49
N GLY A 87 7.03 5.76 -11.26
CA GLY A 87 7.02 5.97 -12.72
C GLY A 87 5.98 5.14 -13.48
N HIS A 88 5.43 4.09 -12.85
CA HIS A 88 4.40 3.22 -13.42
C HIS A 88 2.98 3.47 -12.85
N TRP A 89 2.84 4.38 -11.88
CA TRP A 89 1.58 4.67 -11.19
C TRP A 89 0.73 5.74 -11.90
#